data_AF-A0A359LJT3-F1
#
_entry.id   AF-A0A359LJT3-F1
#
_cell.length_a   1.000
_cell.length_b   1.000
_cell.length_c   1.000
_cell.angle_alpha   90.00
_cell.angle_beta   90.00
_cell.angle_gamma   90.00
#
_symmetry.space_group_name_H-M   'P 1'
#
loop_
_entity.id
_entity.type
_entity.pdbx_description
1 polymer ?
#
loop_
_entity_poly.entity_id
_entity_poly.type
_entity_poly.pdbx_seq_one_letter_code
_entity_poly.pdbx_strand_id
1 'polypeptide(L)'
;MRITPIDIEQQEFSRSFRGYNEEEVDDFLDKIVKDYEELISENARLNEEIERMKERLKEYRDIEETLRSALLNAQKSAEEMKEKVENEAKMIIEKAKMEAEAIKQQATQRGDEIKNEIDNLRRYKFIFKERIKSMLNLYLNMIETEEFEAQGDYEFTKKSTNDIKIDEVKVEDEVKAEKDLDVEEPENE
;
A
#
# COMPACT_ATOMS: atom_id res chain seq x y z
N MET A 1 38.19 52.48 26.46
CA MET A 1 39.37 52.58 27.36
C MET A 1 39.50 54.01 27.85
N ARG A 2 40.18 54.25 28.98
CA ARG A 2 40.35 55.61 29.56
C ARG A 2 41.68 56.27 29.19
N ILE A 3 42.67 55.52 28.68
CA ILE A 3 43.99 56.01 28.27
C ILE A 3 44.41 55.19 27.03
N THR A 4 44.92 55.87 26.00
CA THR A 4 45.46 55.29 24.75
C THR A 4 46.99 55.33 24.76
N PRO A 5 47.70 54.56 23.91
CA PRO A 5 49.16 54.64 23.82
C PRO A 5 49.65 56.07 23.55
N ILE A 6 48.93 56.83 22.71
CA ILE A 6 49.17 58.26 22.45
C ILE A 6 49.01 59.11 23.71
N ASP A 7 48.03 58.82 24.56
CA ASP A 7 47.84 59.55 25.82
C ASP A 7 48.98 59.28 26.82
N ILE A 8 49.63 58.11 26.74
CA ILE A 8 50.80 57.77 27.57
C ILE A 8 52.04 58.51 27.08
N GLU A 9 52.24 58.58 25.77
CA GLU A 9 53.37 59.26 25.13
C GLU A 9 53.32 60.79 25.32
N GLN A 10 52.11 61.37 25.38
CA GLN A 10 51.89 62.81 25.57
C GLN A 10 51.74 63.22 27.05
N GLN A 11 51.91 62.29 27.99
CA GLN A 11 51.67 62.56 29.41
C GLN A 11 52.81 63.39 30.01
N GLU A 12 52.53 64.64 30.37
CA GLU A 12 53.47 65.47 31.12
C GLU A 12 53.29 65.31 32.65
N PHE A 13 54.42 65.28 33.38
CA PHE A 13 54.44 65.21 34.84
C PHE A 13 55.00 66.49 35.47
N SER A 14 54.40 66.94 36.59
CA SER A 14 54.88 68.12 37.32
C SER A 14 56.14 67.83 38.13
N ARG A 15 57.14 68.73 38.07
CA ARG A 15 58.41 68.61 38.83
C ARG A 15 58.24 68.88 40.33
N SER A 16 58.93 68.10 41.17
CA SER A 16 58.93 68.25 42.63
C SER A 16 60.36 68.09 43.20
N PHE A 17 60.65 68.69 44.36
CA PHE A 17 62.01 68.80 44.96
C PHE A 17 62.65 67.44 45.31
N ARG A 18 61.90 66.33 45.25
CA ARG A 18 62.37 64.93 45.32
C ARG A 18 61.49 64.03 44.44
N GLY A 19 61.68 64.08 43.12
CA GLY A 19 60.96 63.28 42.12
C GLY A 19 61.75 62.07 41.61
N TYR A 20 61.09 61.24 40.79
CA TYR A 20 61.75 60.21 39.98
C TYR A 20 62.65 60.84 38.91
N ASN A 21 63.62 60.08 38.40
CA ASN A 21 64.47 60.51 37.30
C ASN A 21 63.64 60.54 36.00
N GLU A 22 63.60 61.68 35.31
CA GLU A 22 62.81 61.88 34.08
C GLU A 22 63.24 60.88 32.98
N GLU A 23 64.54 60.69 32.76
CA GLU A 23 65.06 59.75 31.74
C GLU A 23 64.64 58.29 32.01
N GLU A 24 64.70 57.83 33.26
CA GLU A 24 64.30 56.46 33.61
C GLU A 24 62.79 56.25 33.53
N VAL A 25 62.00 57.30 33.78
CA VAL A 25 60.54 57.28 33.65
C VAL A 25 60.16 57.23 32.18
N ASP A 26 60.78 58.04 31.33
CA ASP A 26 60.53 58.05 29.88
C ASP A 26 60.89 56.70 29.24
N ASP A 27 62.07 56.13 29.55
CA ASP A 27 62.48 54.79 29.10
C ASP A 27 61.50 53.67 29.54
N PHE A 28 60.80 53.87 30.65
CA PHE A 28 59.78 52.94 31.15
C PHE A 28 58.43 53.17 30.47
N LEU A 29 58.04 54.42 30.22
CA LEU A 29 56.83 54.77 29.48
C LEU A 29 56.89 54.27 28.04
N ASP A 30 58.04 54.36 27.36
CA ASP A 30 58.25 53.80 26.01
C ASP A 30 57.98 52.30 25.95
N LYS A 31 58.43 51.55 26.97
CA LYS A 31 58.15 50.11 27.08
C LYS A 31 56.66 49.85 27.32
N ILE A 32 56.03 50.65 28.19
CA ILE A 32 54.59 50.55 28.44
C ILE A 32 53.80 50.83 27.16
N VAL A 33 54.13 51.89 26.41
CA VAL A 33 53.46 52.25 25.15
C VAL A 33 53.50 51.06 24.20
N LYS A 34 54.68 50.48 23.99
CA LYS A 34 54.85 49.31 23.11
C LYS A 34 54.02 48.11 23.56
N ASP A 35 54.09 47.76 24.84
CA ASP A 35 53.31 46.64 25.39
C ASP A 35 51.80 46.91 25.25
N TYR A 36 51.36 48.17 25.42
CA TYR A 36 49.96 48.57 25.26
C TYR A 36 49.48 48.47 23.81
N GLU A 37 50.31 48.85 22.84
CA GLU A 37 50.03 48.69 21.42
C GLU A 37 49.89 47.21 21.03
N GLU A 38 50.80 46.36 21.51
CA GLU A 38 50.74 44.91 21.30
C GLU A 38 49.46 44.33 21.91
N LEU A 39 49.09 44.74 23.14
CA LEU A 39 47.85 44.34 23.81
C LEU A 39 46.59 44.76 23.04
N ILE A 40 46.54 45.99 22.52
CA ILE A 40 45.39 46.47 21.75
C ILE A 40 45.26 45.70 20.43
N SER A 41 46.37 45.48 19.73
CA SER A 41 46.41 44.71 18.49
C SER A 41 45.95 43.26 18.71
N GLU A 42 46.47 42.60 19.75
CA GLU A 42 46.08 41.24 20.10
C GLU A 42 44.61 41.17 20.53
N ASN A 43 44.12 42.16 21.29
CA ASN A 43 42.71 42.21 21.67
C ASN A 43 41.79 42.35 20.44
N ALA A 44 42.17 43.20 19.47
CA ALA A 44 41.44 43.34 18.22
C ALA A 44 41.43 42.01 17.43
N ARG A 45 42.58 41.35 17.29
CA ARG A 45 42.72 40.06 16.62
C ARG A 45 41.84 38.98 17.27
N LEU A 46 41.88 38.88 18.60
CA LEU A 46 41.08 37.92 19.37
C LEU A 46 39.58 38.21 19.25
N ASN A 47 39.17 39.49 19.27
CA ASN A 47 37.76 39.85 19.10
C ASN A 47 37.25 39.47 17.70
N GLU A 48 38.03 39.69 16.65
CA GLU A 48 37.66 39.23 15.31
C GLU A 48 37.57 37.71 15.21
N GLU A 49 38.49 36.98 15.85
CA GLU A 49 38.46 35.52 15.90
C GLU A 49 37.21 35.00 16.64
N ILE A 50 36.84 35.65 17.75
CA ILE A 50 35.61 35.35 18.50
C ILE A 50 34.38 35.57 17.62
N GLU A 51 34.30 36.68 16.87
CA GLU A 51 33.15 36.92 15.99
C GLU A 51 33.09 35.90 14.85
N ARG A 52 34.23 35.58 14.21
CA ARG A 52 34.29 34.50 13.20
C ARG A 52 33.83 33.15 13.77
N MET A 53 34.23 32.81 15.00
CA MET A 53 33.79 31.57 15.66
C MET A 53 32.30 31.58 15.99
N LYS A 54 31.76 32.71 16.44
CA LYS A 54 30.32 32.87 16.71
C LYS A 54 29.47 32.70 15.45
N GLU A 55 29.90 33.27 14.33
CA GLU A 55 29.22 33.12 13.04
C GLU A 55 29.17 31.65 12.62
N ARG A 56 30.31 30.95 12.64
CA ARG A 56 30.36 29.51 12.33
C ARG A 56 29.48 28.68 13.27
N LEU A 57 29.44 29.02 14.56
CA LEU A 57 28.62 28.32 15.52
C LEU A 57 27.13 28.53 15.25
N LYS A 58 26.74 29.71 14.77
CA LYS A 58 25.38 29.98 14.30
C LYS A 58 25.04 29.13 13.08
N GLU A 59 25.91 29.10 12.06
CA GLU A 59 25.72 28.25 10.88
C GLU A 59 25.55 26.76 11.24
N TYR A 60 26.38 26.25 12.16
CA TYR A 60 26.25 24.86 12.62
C TYR A 60 24.93 24.60 13.34
N ARG A 61 24.41 25.55 14.13
CA ARG A 61 23.09 25.42 14.76
C ARG A 61 21.97 25.39 13.74
N ASP A 62 22.03 26.23 12.71
CA ASP A 62 21.02 26.26 11.64
C ASP A 62 21.03 24.95 10.85
N ILE A 63 22.21 24.39 10.59
CA ILE A 63 22.38 23.06 9.95
C ILE A 63 21.83 21.96 10.86
N GLU A 64 22.13 21.98 12.15
CA GLU A 64 21.63 21.00 13.12
C GLU A 64 20.10 21.01 13.18
N GLU A 65 19.48 22.19 13.22
CA GLU A 65 18.03 22.34 13.23
C GLU A 65 17.39 21.80 11.94
N THR A 66 18.00 22.11 10.79
CA THR A 66 17.54 21.60 9.49
C THR A 66 17.66 20.09 9.42
N LEU A 67 18.78 19.53 9.87
CA LEU A 67 19.01 18.08 9.89
C LEU A 67 18.04 17.37 10.83
N ARG A 68 17.80 17.93 12.02
CA ARG A 68 16.83 17.39 12.98
C ARG A 68 15.42 17.39 12.40
N SER A 69 15.03 18.48 11.74
CA SER A 69 13.74 18.60 11.06
C SER A 69 13.61 17.57 9.92
N ALA A 70 14.66 17.41 9.11
CA ALA A 70 14.69 16.42 8.03
C ALA A 70 14.57 14.98 8.57
N LEU A 71 15.28 14.65 9.67
CA LEU A 71 15.20 13.35 10.33
C LEU A 71 13.80 13.07 10.89
N LEU A 72 13.18 14.05 11.54
CA LEU A 72 11.82 13.91 12.06
C LEU A 72 10.80 13.68 10.93
N ASN A 73 10.94 14.42 9.82
CA ASN A 73 10.08 14.24 8.65
C ASN A 73 10.29 12.88 7.99
N ALA A 74 11.54 12.42 7.86
CA ALA A 74 11.85 11.09 7.33
C ALA A 74 11.26 9.99 8.22
N GLN A 75 11.38 10.11 9.54
CA GLN A 75 10.78 9.17 10.49
C GLN A 75 9.25 9.15 10.36
N LYS A 76 8.62 10.32 10.34
CA LYS A 76 7.17 10.43 10.19
C LYS A 76 6.69 9.82 8.87
N SER A 77 7.36 10.11 7.76
CA SER A 77 7.05 9.53 6.45
C SER A 77 7.23 8.02 6.42
N ALA A 78 8.28 7.49 7.08
CA ALA A 78 8.48 6.05 7.19
C ALA A 78 7.36 5.37 8.01
N GLU A 79 6.92 6.01 9.11
CA GLU A 79 5.80 5.52 9.94
C GLU A 79 4.48 5.51 9.15
N GLU A 80 4.16 6.61 8.44
CA GLU A 80 2.99 6.71 7.58
C GLU A 80 3.02 5.69 6.44
N MET A 81 4.17 5.49 5.81
CA MET A 81 4.35 4.48 4.77
C MET A 81 4.11 3.06 5.33
N LYS A 82 4.66 2.77 6.52
CA LYS A 82 4.48 1.47 7.16
C LYS A 82 3.01 1.20 7.47
N GLU A 83 2.30 2.17 8.05
CA GLU A 83 0.87 2.05 8.33
C GLU A 83 0.06 1.82 7.05
N LYS A 84 0.37 2.58 5.99
CA LYS A 84 -0.28 2.43 4.68
C LYS A 84 -0.07 1.02 4.11
N VAL A 85 1.16 0.53 4.10
CA VAL A 85 1.49 -0.82 3.60
C VAL A 85 0.79 -1.90 4.43
N GLU A 86 0.75 -1.77 5.76
CA GLU A 86 0.04 -2.72 6.62
C GLU A 86 -1.46 -2.76 6.33
N ASN A 87 -2.09 -1.60 6.10
CA ASN A 87 -3.51 -1.52 5.78
C ASN A 87 -3.80 -2.05 4.36
N GLU A 88 -2.97 -1.71 3.37
CA GLU A 88 -3.09 -2.24 2.01
C GLU A 88 -2.89 -3.76 1.97
N ALA A 89 -1.88 -4.29 2.69
CA ALA A 89 -1.65 -5.72 2.79
C ALA A 89 -2.86 -6.45 3.40
N LYS A 90 -3.45 -5.90 4.48
CA LYS A 90 -4.69 -6.44 5.07
C LYS A 90 -5.83 -6.45 4.07
N MET A 91 -6.06 -5.36 3.34
CA MET A 91 -7.12 -5.27 2.33
C MET A 91 -6.91 -6.27 1.19
N ILE A 92 -5.68 -6.44 0.70
CA ILE A 92 -5.36 -7.43 -0.33
C ILE A 92 -5.66 -8.84 0.17
N ILE A 93 -5.25 -9.18 1.39
CA ILE A 93 -5.51 -10.49 1.99
C ILE A 93 -7.01 -10.73 2.16
N GLU A 94 -7.77 -9.74 2.64
CA GLU A 94 -9.22 -9.86 2.78
C GLU A 94 -9.91 -10.03 1.42
N LYS A 95 -9.54 -9.23 0.42
CA LYS A 95 -10.09 -9.33 -0.93
C LYS A 95 -9.82 -10.71 -1.54
N ALA A 96 -8.58 -11.19 -1.46
CA ALA A 96 -8.21 -12.51 -1.94
C ALA A 96 -8.99 -13.63 -1.23
N LYS A 97 -9.24 -13.50 0.08
CA LYS A 97 -10.07 -14.46 0.83
C LYS A 97 -11.53 -14.43 0.39
N MET A 98 -12.12 -13.25 0.20
CA MET A 98 -13.50 -13.12 -0.27
C MET A 98 -13.67 -13.71 -1.67
N GLU A 99 -12.76 -13.41 -2.59
CA GLU A 99 -12.76 -13.97 -3.94
C GLU A 99 -12.60 -15.50 -3.92
N ALA A 100 -11.68 -16.01 -3.11
CA ALA A 100 -11.50 -17.45 -2.96
C ALA A 100 -12.76 -18.16 -2.43
N GLU A 101 -13.42 -17.59 -1.41
CA GLU A 101 -14.64 -18.17 -0.87
C GLU A 101 -15.81 -18.07 -1.86
N ALA A 102 -15.91 -16.98 -2.63
CA ALA A 102 -16.89 -16.84 -3.69
C ALA A 102 -16.70 -17.89 -4.80
N ILE A 103 -15.46 -18.09 -5.26
CA ILE A 103 -15.13 -19.12 -6.26
C ILE A 103 -15.48 -20.51 -5.74
N LYS A 104 -15.13 -20.80 -4.47
CA LYS A 104 -15.45 -22.08 -3.84
C LYS A 104 -16.96 -22.30 -3.74
N GLN A 105 -17.72 -21.28 -3.35
CA GLN A 105 -19.18 -21.36 -3.27
C GLN A 105 -19.80 -21.62 -4.65
N GLN A 106 -19.34 -20.89 -5.68
CA GLN A 106 -19.79 -21.11 -7.06
C GLN A 106 -19.45 -22.53 -7.55
N ALA A 107 -18.24 -23.03 -7.26
CA ALA A 107 -17.84 -24.38 -7.61
C ALA A 107 -18.71 -25.44 -6.90
N THR A 108 -19.04 -25.25 -5.62
CA THR A 108 -19.94 -26.16 -4.90
C THR A 108 -21.35 -26.13 -5.47
N GLN A 109 -21.88 -24.95 -5.80
CA GLN A 109 -23.22 -24.81 -6.37
C GLN A 109 -23.31 -25.49 -7.74
N ARG A 110 -22.34 -25.26 -8.64
CA ARG A 110 -22.27 -25.96 -9.92
C ARG A 110 -22.14 -27.47 -9.75
N GLY A 111 -21.39 -27.93 -8.74
CA GLY A 111 -21.27 -29.34 -8.41
C GLY A 111 -22.62 -29.97 -8.03
N ASP A 112 -23.42 -29.27 -7.22
CA ASP A 112 -24.75 -29.71 -6.83
C ASP A 112 -25.74 -29.69 -8.02
N GLU A 113 -25.68 -28.68 -8.88
CA GLU A 113 -26.48 -28.58 -10.10
C GLU A 113 -26.20 -29.76 -11.05
N ILE A 114 -24.92 -30.05 -11.33
CA ILE A 114 -24.51 -31.19 -12.16
C ILE A 114 -24.98 -32.51 -11.54
N LYS A 115 -24.88 -32.66 -10.22
CA LYS A 115 -25.34 -33.86 -9.52
C LYS A 115 -26.84 -34.06 -9.67
N ASN A 116 -27.62 -33.00 -9.52
CA ASN A 116 -29.08 -33.04 -9.72
C ASN A 116 -29.44 -33.40 -11.17
N GLU A 117 -28.71 -32.85 -12.14
CA GLU A 117 -28.90 -33.17 -13.55
C GLU A 117 -28.59 -34.65 -13.85
N ILE A 118 -27.49 -35.19 -13.31
CA ILE A 118 -27.15 -36.61 -13.41
C ILE A 118 -28.27 -37.48 -12.85
N ASP A 119 -28.82 -37.14 -11.68
CA ASP A 119 -29.90 -37.91 -11.07
C ASP A 119 -31.20 -37.83 -11.88
N ASN A 120 -31.50 -36.68 -12.47
CA ASN A 120 -32.63 -36.52 -13.39
C ASN A 120 -32.45 -37.37 -14.66
N LEU A 121 -31.28 -37.34 -15.30
CA LEU A 121 -30.96 -38.17 -16.46
C LEU A 121 -31.05 -39.66 -16.15
N ARG A 122 -30.61 -40.09 -14.97
CA ARG A 122 -30.77 -41.48 -14.51
C ARG A 122 -32.23 -41.88 -14.37
N ARG A 123 -33.08 -40.99 -13.82
CA ARG A 123 -34.54 -41.21 -13.74
C ARG A 123 -35.16 -41.28 -15.13
N TYR A 124 -34.82 -40.36 -16.03
CA TYR A 124 -35.31 -40.38 -17.42
C TYR A 124 -34.94 -41.67 -18.13
N LYS A 125 -33.68 -42.12 -18.01
CA LYS A 125 -33.22 -43.40 -18.56
C LYS A 125 -34.03 -44.57 -18.01
N PHE A 126 -34.29 -44.61 -16.70
CA PHE A 126 -35.07 -45.67 -16.08
C PHE A 126 -36.52 -45.69 -16.60
N ILE A 127 -37.19 -44.54 -16.58
CA ILE A 127 -38.58 -44.40 -17.05
C ILE A 127 -38.69 -44.78 -18.53
N PHE A 128 -37.77 -44.31 -19.36
CA PHE A 128 -37.75 -44.62 -20.79
C PHE A 128 -37.57 -46.12 -21.05
N LYS A 129 -36.65 -46.76 -20.32
CA LYS A 129 -36.43 -48.22 -20.39
C LYS A 129 -37.70 -48.99 -20.02
N GLU A 130 -38.34 -48.64 -18.91
CA GLU A 130 -39.58 -49.32 -18.47
C GLU A 130 -40.72 -49.10 -19.47
N ARG A 131 -40.86 -47.89 -20.04
CA ARG A 131 -41.86 -47.58 -21.08
C ARG A 131 -41.67 -48.43 -22.34
N ILE A 132 -40.43 -48.59 -22.82
CA ILE A 132 -40.13 -49.46 -23.96
C ILE A 132 -40.47 -50.92 -23.62
N LYS A 133 -40.06 -51.39 -22.45
CA LYS A 133 -40.32 -52.77 -22.02
C LYS A 133 -41.82 -53.07 -21.96
N SER A 134 -42.62 -52.16 -21.40
CA SER A 134 -44.08 -52.27 -21.39
C SER A 134 -44.68 -52.28 -22.79
N MET A 135 -44.18 -51.43 -23.69
CA MET A 135 -44.65 -51.39 -25.09
C MET A 135 -44.33 -52.69 -25.84
N LEU A 136 -43.12 -53.23 -25.68
CA LEU A 136 -42.73 -54.50 -26.28
C LEU A 136 -43.55 -55.66 -25.73
N ASN A 137 -43.79 -55.70 -24.42
CA ASN A 137 -44.64 -56.73 -23.80
C ASN A 137 -46.10 -56.63 -24.28
N LEU A 138 -46.61 -55.41 -24.49
CA LEU A 138 -47.94 -55.21 -25.06
C LEU A 138 -48.03 -55.82 -26.47
N TYR A 139 -47.07 -55.52 -27.35
CA TYR A 139 -47.04 -56.08 -28.71
C TYR A 139 -46.81 -57.59 -28.71
N LEU A 140 -45.95 -58.10 -27.82
CA LEU A 140 -45.72 -59.53 -27.67
C LEU A 140 -47.02 -60.24 -27.25
N ASN A 141 -47.70 -59.72 -26.24
CA ASN A 141 -48.99 -60.26 -25.81
C ASN A 141 -50.00 -60.24 -26.97
N MET A 142 -50.11 -59.14 -27.73
CA MET A 142 -51.03 -59.07 -28.88
C MET A 142 -50.76 -60.16 -29.93
N ILE A 143 -49.48 -60.44 -30.20
CA ILE A 143 -49.08 -61.48 -31.16
C ILE A 143 -49.32 -62.88 -30.58
N GLU A 144 -48.97 -63.10 -29.31
CA GLU A 144 -49.16 -64.38 -28.62
C GLU A 144 -50.63 -64.73 -28.40
N THR A 145 -51.51 -63.73 -28.29
CA THR A 145 -52.96 -63.94 -28.12
C THR A 145 -53.70 -64.30 -29.39
N GLU A 146 -53.06 -64.28 -30.59
CA GLU A 146 -53.70 -64.64 -31.88
C GLU A 146 -55.20 -64.29 -31.97
N GLU A 147 -55.56 -63.03 -31.76
CA GLU A 147 -56.77 -62.45 -32.36
C GLU A 147 -56.40 -61.68 -33.63
N PHE A 148 -55.44 -62.21 -34.42
CA PHE A 148 -55.05 -61.60 -35.68
C PHE A 148 -55.97 -61.99 -36.86
N GLU A 149 -56.91 -62.92 -36.69
CA GLU A 149 -57.98 -63.18 -37.67
C GLU A 149 -59.31 -63.60 -37.01
N ALA A 150 -59.99 -62.70 -36.31
CA ALA A 150 -61.45 -62.82 -36.14
C ALA A 150 -62.11 -61.48 -35.78
N GLN A 151 -62.77 -60.89 -36.78
CA GLN A 151 -63.77 -59.81 -36.68
C GLN A 151 -63.24 -58.40 -36.43
N GLY A 152 -63.26 -57.62 -37.52
CA GLY A 152 -63.09 -56.18 -37.48
C GLY A 152 -64.24 -55.52 -36.73
N ASP A 153 -63.87 -54.71 -35.74
CA ASP A 153 -64.46 -53.41 -35.40
C ASP A 153 -63.59 -52.80 -34.30
N TYR A 154 -62.73 -51.84 -34.66
CA TYR A 154 -61.85 -51.17 -33.69
C TYR A 154 -62.53 -49.92 -33.12
N GLU A 155 -63.05 -49.99 -31.90
CA GLU A 155 -63.32 -48.80 -31.07
C GLU A 155 -62.11 -48.50 -30.16
N PHE A 156 -61.48 -47.35 -30.42
CA PHE A 156 -60.36 -46.83 -29.62
C PHE A 156 -60.85 -46.33 -28.25
N THR A 157 -60.75 -47.14 -27.19
CA THR A 157 -60.96 -46.63 -25.82
C THR A 157 -59.67 -46.01 -25.28
N LYS A 158 -59.67 -44.69 -25.26
CA LYS A 158 -58.59 -43.82 -24.77
C LYS A 158 -58.49 -43.94 -23.24
N LYS A 159 -57.81 -44.96 -22.71
CA LYS A 159 -57.45 -44.99 -21.28
C LYS A 159 -56.30 -44.01 -21.02
N SER A 160 -56.71 -42.84 -20.56
CA SER A 160 -55.96 -41.70 -20.02
C SER A 160 -54.58 -42.03 -19.45
N THR A 161 -53.53 -41.48 -20.07
CA THR A 161 -52.18 -41.35 -19.53
C THR A 161 -51.97 -39.94 -18.92
N ASN A 162 -53.00 -39.32 -18.35
CA ASN A 162 -52.94 -37.90 -17.97
C ASN A 162 -52.19 -37.58 -16.67
N ASP A 163 -51.60 -38.54 -15.95
CA ASP A 163 -51.02 -38.27 -14.63
C ASP A 163 -49.49 -38.13 -14.59
N ILE A 164 -48.84 -37.93 -15.74
CA ILE A 164 -47.41 -37.55 -15.75
C ILE A 164 -47.30 -36.11 -16.22
N LYS A 165 -47.35 -35.19 -15.24
CA LYS A 165 -46.91 -33.80 -15.46
C LYS A 165 -45.40 -33.82 -15.69
N ILE A 166 -45.02 -33.67 -16.95
CA ILE A 166 -43.65 -33.32 -17.32
C ILE A 166 -43.64 -31.80 -17.31
N ASP A 167 -43.05 -31.20 -16.27
CA ASP A 167 -42.76 -29.78 -16.32
C ASP A 167 -41.76 -29.57 -17.47
N GLU A 168 -42.18 -28.83 -18.50
CA GLU A 168 -41.30 -28.36 -19.56
C GLU A 168 -40.24 -27.45 -18.93
N VAL A 169 -39.06 -28.01 -18.66
CA VAL A 169 -37.90 -27.22 -18.28
C VAL A 169 -37.48 -26.44 -19.53
N LYS A 170 -37.79 -25.13 -19.54
CA LYS A 170 -37.21 -24.19 -20.49
C LYS A 170 -35.69 -24.24 -20.33
N VAL A 171 -35.01 -24.75 -21.35
CA VAL A 171 -33.58 -24.56 -21.50
C VAL A 171 -33.41 -23.12 -21.98
N GLU A 172 -33.23 -22.20 -21.04
CA GLU A 172 -32.71 -20.87 -21.39
C GLU A 172 -31.21 -21.03 -21.66
N ASP A 173 -30.83 -20.87 -22.92
CA ASP A 173 -29.43 -20.79 -23.35
C ASP A 173 -28.79 -19.52 -22.76
N GLU A 174 -28.26 -19.60 -21.54
CA GLU A 174 -27.31 -18.60 -21.03
C GLU A 174 -25.89 -18.93 -21.50
N VAL A 175 -25.62 -18.61 -22.77
CA VAL A 175 -24.24 -18.37 -23.23
C VAL A 175 -23.98 -16.87 -23.17
N LYS A 176 -23.61 -16.36 -21.99
CA LYS A 176 -22.98 -15.04 -21.82
C LYS A 176 -21.96 -15.07 -20.69
N ALA A 177 -20.68 -15.18 -21.03
CA ALA A 177 -19.57 -14.42 -20.45
C ALA A 177 -18.21 -14.98 -20.93
N GLU A 178 -17.85 -14.70 -22.19
CA GLU A 178 -16.45 -14.61 -22.59
C GLU A 178 -16.30 -13.30 -23.37
N LYS A 179 -16.01 -12.24 -22.63
CA LYS A 179 -15.30 -11.04 -23.07
C LYS A 179 -15.18 -10.14 -21.86
N ASP A 180 -13.95 -9.97 -21.41
CA ASP A 180 -13.36 -8.79 -20.75
C ASP A 180 -12.22 -9.28 -19.84
N LEU A 181 -11.10 -9.61 -20.48
CA LEU A 181 -9.77 -9.59 -19.89
C LEU A 181 -8.90 -8.85 -20.90
N ASP A 182 -9.02 -7.52 -20.88
CA ASP A 182 -8.01 -6.62 -21.41
C ASP A 182 -6.71 -6.90 -20.63
N VAL A 183 -5.79 -7.59 -21.30
CA VAL A 183 -4.39 -7.65 -20.90
C VAL A 183 -3.71 -6.47 -21.56
N GLU A 184 -3.60 -5.35 -20.84
CA GLU A 184 -2.65 -4.30 -21.19
C GLU A 184 -1.23 -4.89 -21.03
N GLU A 185 -0.54 -5.10 -22.14
CA GLU A 185 0.90 -5.34 -22.15
C GLU A 185 1.63 -4.08 -21.67
N PRO A 186 2.63 -4.19 -20.78
CA PRO A 186 3.50 -3.05 -20.49
C PRO A 186 4.46 -2.84 -21.66
N GLU A 187 4.34 -1.68 -22.33
CA GLU A 187 5.38 -1.16 -23.22
C GLU A 187 6.69 -1.00 -22.43
N ASN A 188 7.74 -1.68 -22.90
CA ASN A 188 9.11 -1.46 -22.46
C ASN A 188 9.72 -0.31 -23.29
N GLU A 189 10.15 0.76 -22.61
CA GLU A 189 11.28 1.61 -23.00
C GLU A 189 12.16 1.91 -21.77
#